data_AF-A0A7J3JQ15-F1
#
_entry.id   AF-A0A7J3JQ15-F1
#
_cell.length_a   1.000
_cell.length_b   1.000
_cell.length_c   1.000
_cell.angle_alpha   90.00
_cell.angle_beta   90.00
_cell.angle_gamma   90.00
#
_symmetry.space_group_name_H-M   'P 1'
#
loop_
_entity.id
_entity.type
_entity.pdbx_description
1 polymer ?
#
loop_
_entity_poly.entity_id
_entity_poly.type
_entity_poly.pdbx_seq_one_letter_code
_entity_poly.pdbx_strand_id
1 'polypeptide(L)'
;MKIVVYDLVSENHKIVKELGLERKFRNLRIYCTRLLYSLGIPSTESVVIVSHNNYNRIEEVISQVKEKYEDFYYENNLNLPKPIIKQLELTFEQGSVFLEVAKNRLLTTIDEQIDKLVSIYDSLQINGTRENVDKLLRNMKRIRREWAKVKETCLELGINVESQIDYLINVCDDLIQHLQTIRGV
;
A
#
# COMPACT_ATOMS: atom_id res chain seq x y z
N MET A 1 17.39 9.97 -8.40
CA MET A 1 16.08 9.47 -7.95
C MET A 1 15.46 8.63 -9.04
N LYS A 2 14.83 7.51 -8.69
CA LYS A 2 14.17 6.61 -9.63
C LYS A 2 12.69 6.52 -9.30
N ILE A 3 11.87 6.40 -10.34
CA ILE A 3 10.47 6.03 -10.21
C ILE A 3 10.20 4.72 -10.93
N VAL A 4 9.22 3.99 -10.44
CA VAL A 4 8.59 2.89 -11.16
C VAL A 4 7.23 3.37 -11.63
N VAL A 5 7.06 3.40 -12.95
CA VAL A 5 5.78 3.69 -13.60
C VAL A 5 5.18 2.37 -14.06
N TYR A 6 3.89 2.18 -13.80
CA TYR A 6 3.21 0.95 -14.17
C TYR A 6 1.79 1.17 -14.68
N ASP A 7 1.38 0.27 -15.57
CA ASP A 7 0.01 0.08 -15.99
C ASP A 7 -0.34 -1.40 -15.86
N LEU A 8 -1.21 -1.70 -14.89
CA LEU A 8 -1.68 -3.04 -14.61
C LEU A 8 -2.98 -3.29 -15.39
N VAL A 9 -3.11 -4.49 -15.95
CA VAL A 9 -4.24 -4.89 -16.82
C VAL A 9 -5.54 -4.90 -16.02
N SER A 10 -6.59 -4.26 -16.52
CA SER A 10 -7.88 -4.11 -15.81
C SER A 10 -8.64 -5.43 -15.66
N GLU A 11 -9.45 -5.55 -14.62
CA GLU A 11 -10.45 -6.64 -14.52
C GLU A 11 -11.63 -6.45 -15.48
N ASN A 12 -11.75 -5.28 -16.13
CA ASN A 12 -12.91 -4.94 -16.97
C ASN A 12 -12.91 -5.59 -18.35
N HIS A 13 -11.91 -6.40 -18.67
CA HIS A 13 -11.87 -7.13 -19.94
C HIS A 13 -13.07 -8.07 -20.06
N LYS A 14 -13.72 -8.06 -21.23
CA LYS A 14 -14.93 -8.84 -21.51
C LYS A 14 -14.75 -10.32 -21.14
N ILE A 15 -13.62 -10.90 -21.53
CA ILE A 15 -13.29 -12.31 -21.24
C ILE A 15 -13.18 -12.62 -19.75
N VAL A 16 -12.70 -11.68 -18.93
CA VAL A 16 -12.61 -11.85 -17.46
C VAL A 16 -14.00 -11.89 -16.85
N LYS A 17 -14.92 -11.05 -17.35
CA LYS A 17 -16.33 -11.00 -16.93
C LYS A 17 -17.12 -12.23 -17.37
N GLU A 18 -16.96 -12.64 -18.63
CA GLU A 18 -17.62 -13.82 -19.19
C GLU A 18 -17.25 -15.12 -18.44
N LEU A 19 -16.02 -15.19 -17.90
CA LEU A 19 -15.53 -16.33 -17.13
C LEU A 19 -15.78 -16.20 -15.61
N GLY A 20 -16.39 -15.10 -15.14
CA GLY A 20 -16.67 -14.90 -13.70
C GLY A 20 -15.40 -14.75 -12.84
N LEU A 21 -14.30 -14.27 -13.42
CA LEU A 21 -12.99 -14.19 -12.78
C LEU A 21 -12.69 -12.83 -12.14
N GLU A 22 -13.63 -11.89 -12.14
CA GLU A 22 -13.41 -10.49 -11.77
C GLU A 22 -12.85 -10.35 -10.35
N ARG A 23 -13.38 -11.11 -9.39
CA ARG A 23 -12.92 -11.08 -8.00
C ARG A 23 -11.49 -11.59 -7.87
N LYS A 24 -11.15 -12.68 -8.56
CA LYS A 24 -9.79 -13.25 -8.53
C LYS A 24 -8.81 -12.28 -9.20
N PHE A 25 -9.18 -11.71 -10.35
CA PHE A 25 -8.38 -10.73 -11.08
C PHE A 25 -8.15 -9.46 -10.25
N ARG A 26 -9.19 -8.95 -9.58
CA ARG A 26 -9.07 -7.80 -8.68
C ARG A 26 -8.10 -8.09 -7.53
N ASN A 27 -8.16 -9.29 -6.94
CA ASN A 27 -7.23 -9.67 -5.88
C ASN A 27 -5.78 -9.75 -6.38
N LEU A 28 -5.57 -10.27 -7.60
CA LEU A 28 -4.26 -10.25 -8.27
C LEU A 28 -3.74 -8.80 -8.44
N ARG A 29 -4.58 -7.89 -8.95
CA ARG A 29 -4.24 -6.46 -9.11
C ARG A 29 -3.84 -5.86 -7.76
N ILE A 30 -4.66 -6.02 -6.72
CA ILE A 30 -4.38 -5.49 -5.37
C ILE A 30 -3.04 -6.03 -4.84
N TYR A 31 -2.77 -7.32 -5.03
CA TYR A 31 -1.51 -7.92 -4.60
C TYR A 31 -0.32 -7.33 -5.35
N CYS A 32 -0.38 -7.23 -6.67
CA CYS A 32 0.69 -6.68 -7.49
C CYS A 32 0.94 -5.19 -7.20
N THR A 33 -0.12 -4.40 -7.01
CA THR A 33 0.00 -3.00 -6.57
C THR A 33 0.71 -2.91 -5.21
N ARG A 34 0.37 -3.77 -4.25
CA ARG A 34 1.06 -3.80 -2.94
C ARG A 34 2.54 -4.17 -3.07
N LEU A 35 2.89 -5.10 -3.95
CA LEU A 35 4.29 -5.42 -4.23
C LEU A 35 5.04 -4.20 -4.77
N LEU A 36 4.46 -3.49 -5.75
CA LEU A 36 5.04 -2.27 -6.32
C LEU A 36 5.17 -1.16 -5.27
N TYR A 37 4.15 -0.96 -4.45
CA TYR A 37 4.18 0.02 -3.35
C TYR A 37 5.16 -0.37 -2.24
N SER A 38 5.60 -1.62 -2.16
CA SER A 38 6.66 -2.02 -1.22
C SER A 38 8.06 -1.53 -1.61
N LEU A 39 8.23 -0.97 -2.82
CA LEU A 39 9.48 -0.38 -3.29
C LEU A 39 9.68 1.06 -2.79
N GLY A 40 8.61 1.77 -2.41
CA GLY A 40 8.72 3.16 -2.00
C GLY A 40 7.39 3.87 -1.79
N ILE A 41 7.33 5.17 -2.09
CA ILE A 41 6.15 6.00 -1.84
C ILE A 41 5.36 6.22 -3.13
N PRO A 42 4.06 5.90 -3.17
CA PRO A 42 3.22 6.20 -4.33
C PRO A 42 3.00 7.70 -4.46
N SER A 43 3.34 8.27 -5.62
CA SER A 43 2.97 9.64 -5.97
C SER A 43 1.60 9.69 -6.65
N THR A 44 1.29 8.70 -7.49
CA THR A 44 -0.01 8.57 -8.16
C THR A 44 -0.44 7.09 -8.16
N GLU A 45 -1.59 6.76 -8.76
CA GLU A 45 -2.06 5.37 -8.87
C GLU A 45 -1.16 4.44 -9.69
N SER A 46 -0.21 5.01 -10.44
CA SER A 46 0.64 4.31 -11.40
C SER A 46 2.12 4.66 -11.27
N VAL A 47 2.51 5.45 -10.26
CA VAL A 47 3.88 5.92 -10.08
C VAL A 47 4.31 5.78 -8.64
N VAL A 48 5.45 5.11 -8.43
CA VAL A 48 6.09 4.92 -7.12
C VAL A 48 7.48 5.55 -7.16
N ILE A 49 7.75 6.42 -6.21
CA ILE A 49 9.07 6.99 -5.96
C ILE A 49 9.86 5.99 -5.12
N VAL A 50 11.00 5.53 -5.66
CA VAL A 50 11.78 4.44 -5.08
C VAL A 50 12.96 5.01 -4.29
N SER A 51 13.10 4.56 -3.04
CA SER A 51 14.29 4.85 -2.23
C SER A 51 15.53 4.17 -2.81
N HIS A 52 16.69 4.81 -2.66
CA HIS A 52 17.99 4.29 -3.06
C HIS A 52 18.26 2.87 -2.52
N ASN A 53 17.79 2.57 -1.30
CA ASN A 53 17.96 1.27 -0.66
C ASN A 53 17.24 0.13 -1.39
N ASN A 54 16.20 0.45 -2.16
CA ASN A 54 15.40 -0.54 -2.89
C ASN A 54 15.82 -0.73 -4.35
N TYR A 55 16.88 -0.05 -4.84
CA TYR A 55 17.25 -0.11 -6.26
C TYR A 55 17.56 -1.53 -6.75
N ASN A 56 18.22 -2.34 -5.92
CA ASN A 56 18.53 -3.73 -6.26
C ASN A 56 17.28 -4.64 -6.26
N ARG A 57 16.20 -4.21 -5.63
CA ARG A 57 14.96 -4.98 -5.44
C ARG A 57 13.89 -4.65 -6.49
N ILE A 58 14.09 -3.59 -7.29
CA ILE A 58 13.14 -3.17 -8.33
C ILE A 58 12.89 -4.30 -9.33
N GLU A 59 13.95 -4.84 -9.95
CA GLU A 59 13.83 -5.87 -10.98
C GLU A 59 13.23 -7.18 -10.44
N GLU A 60 13.52 -7.51 -9.18
CA GLU A 60 12.94 -8.66 -8.50
C GLU A 60 11.42 -8.51 -8.38
N VAL A 61 10.95 -7.35 -7.88
CA VAL A 61 9.52 -7.06 -7.74
C VAL A 61 8.82 -6.98 -9.10
N ILE A 62 9.45 -6.36 -10.10
CA ILE A 62 8.89 -6.32 -11.47
C ILE A 62 8.72 -7.73 -12.03
N SER A 63 9.71 -8.60 -11.83
CA SER A 63 9.67 -9.99 -12.29
C SER A 63 8.56 -10.77 -11.59
N GLN A 64 8.43 -10.64 -10.26
CA GLN A 64 7.34 -11.26 -9.50
C GLN A 64 5.95 -10.82 -9.97
N VAL A 65 5.77 -9.52 -10.26
CA VAL A 65 4.49 -9.02 -10.77
C VAL A 65 4.18 -9.63 -12.14
N LYS A 66 5.15 -9.68 -13.05
CA LYS A 66 4.96 -10.27 -14.38
C LYS A 66 4.63 -11.76 -14.29
N GLU A 67 5.37 -12.51 -13.47
CA GLU A 67 5.14 -13.93 -13.22
C GLU A 67 3.73 -14.18 -12.68
N LYS A 68 3.26 -13.40 -11.71
CA LYS A 68 1.91 -13.54 -11.14
C LYS A 68 0.80 -13.31 -12.18
N TYR A 69 1.01 -12.42 -13.13
CA TYR A 69 0.08 -12.24 -14.25
C TYR A 69 0.15 -13.40 -15.24
N GLU A 70 1.35 -13.89 -15.56
CA GLU A 70 1.54 -15.05 -16.45
C GLU A 70 0.93 -16.32 -15.86
N ASP A 71 1.19 -16.61 -14.58
CA ASP A 71 0.56 -17.71 -13.82
C ASP A 71 -0.97 -17.62 -13.95
N PHE A 72 -1.54 -16.46 -13.65
CA PHE A 72 -2.99 -16.25 -13.70
C PHE A 72 -3.54 -16.45 -15.11
N TYR A 73 -2.85 -15.97 -16.14
CA TYR A 73 -3.28 -16.15 -17.53
C TYR A 73 -3.23 -17.61 -17.95
N TYR A 74 -2.16 -18.31 -17.60
CA TYR A 74 -1.99 -19.72 -17.89
C TYR A 74 -3.06 -20.58 -17.20
N GLU A 75 -3.26 -20.40 -15.89
CA GLU A 75 -4.23 -21.16 -15.09
C GLU A 75 -5.68 -20.99 -15.57
N ASN A 76 -5.99 -19.84 -16.17
CA ASN A 76 -7.35 -19.49 -16.60
C ASN A 76 -7.52 -19.49 -18.13
N ASN A 77 -6.52 -19.96 -18.88
CA ASN A 77 -6.49 -20.00 -20.35
C ASN A 77 -6.85 -18.64 -20.99
N LEU A 78 -6.28 -17.56 -20.44
CA LEU A 78 -6.51 -16.20 -20.90
C LEU A 78 -5.37 -15.73 -21.82
N ASN A 79 -5.73 -14.99 -22.86
CA ASN A 79 -4.78 -14.26 -23.69
C ASN A 79 -5.06 -12.76 -23.57
N LEU A 80 -4.44 -12.13 -22.58
CA LEU A 80 -4.57 -10.71 -22.29
C LEU A 80 -3.22 -9.99 -22.46
N PRO A 81 -3.23 -8.66 -22.68
CA PRO A 81 -2.00 -7.88 -22.68
C PRO A 81 -1.20 -8.08 -21.39
N LYS A 82 0.12 -8.01 -21.44
CA LYS A 82 0.96 -8.06 -20.24
C LYS A 82 0.99 -6.70 -19.53
N PRO A 83 1.18 -6.67 -18.20
CA PRO A 83 1.38 -5.40 -17.49
C PRO A 83 2.61 -4.65 -18.02
N ILE A 84 2.49 -3.33 -18.14
CA ILE A 84 3.60 -2.46 -18.53
C ILE A 84 4.22 -1.92 -17.25
N ILE A 85 5.51 -2.17 -17.03
CA ILE A 85 6.24 -1.66 -15.87
C ILE A 85 7.60 -1.16 -16.34
N LYS A 86 7.93 0.09 -16.00
CA LYS A 86 9.15 0.76 -16.43
C LYS A 86 9.80 1.48 -15.26
N GLN A 87 11.12 1.32 -15.15
CA GLN A 87 11.95 2.16 -14.30
C GLN A 87 12.37 3.39 -15.09
N LEU A 88 12.17 4.58 -14.52
CA LEU A 88 12.62 5.84 -15.10
C LEU A 88 13.55 6.55 -14.12
N GLU A 89 14.64 7.10 -14.65
CA GLU A 89 15.49 8.02 -13.91
C GLU A 89 14.95 9.43 -14.08
N LEU A 90 14.85 10.16 -12.97
CA LEU A 90 14.33 11.52 -12.97
C LEU A 90 15.47 12.54 -12.92
N THR A 91 15.27 13.64 -13.65
CA THR A 91 16.00 14.87 -13.38
C THR A 91 15.65 15.41 -11.99
N PHE A 92 16.47 16.32 -11.47
CA PHE A 92 16.24 16.94 -10.16
C PHE A 92 14.87 17.64 -10.10
N GLU A 93 14.52 18.44 -11.11
CA GLU A 93 13.25 19.17 -11.17
C GLU A 93 12.03 18.23 -11.18
N GLN A 94 12.04 17.21 -12.05
CA GLN A 94 10.98 16.20 -12.08
C GLN A 94 10.86 15.48 -10.74
N GLY A 95 12.01 15.15 -10.14
CA GLY A 95 12.09 14.55 -8.81
C GLY A 95 11.37 15.37 -7.75
N SER A 96 11.65 16.68 -7.69
CA SER A 96 11.00 17.60 -6.75
C SER A 96 9.49 17.62 -6.92
N VAL A 97 9.00 17.66 -8.17
CA VAL A 97 7.56 17.65 -8.47
C VAL A 97 6.91 16.36 -7.98
N PHE A 98 7.50 15.20 -8.25
CA PHE A 98 6.95 13.93 -7.79
C PHE A 98 6.94 13.81 -6.26
N LEU A 99 7.98 14.29 -5.58
CA LEU A 99 8.05 14.29 -4.11
C LEU A 99 6.94 15.16 -3.50
N GLU A 100 6.65 16.33 -4.08
CA GLU A 100 5.57 17.18 -3.63
C GLU A 100 4.19 16.51 -3.81
N VAL A 101 3.96 15.89 -4.97
CA VAL A 101 2.73 15.14 -5.24
C VAL A 101 2.57 13.97 -4.26
N ALA A 102 3.65 13.20 -4.04
CA ALA A 102 3.67 12.11 -3.07
C ALA A 102 3.40 12.60 -1.65
N LYS A 103 3.97 13.73 -1.25
CA LYS A 103 3.73 14.36 0.06
C LYS A 103 2.25 14.68 0.26
N ASN A 104 1.64 15.39 -0.70
CA ASN A 104 0.24 15.78 -0.59
C ASN A 104 -0.68 14.56 -0.50
N ARG A 105 -0.42 13.54 -1.32
CA ARG A 105 -1.15 12.27 -1.29
C ARG A 105 -0.96 11.52 0.03
N LEU A 106 0.25 11.50 0.57
CA LEU A 106 0.54 10.88 1.87
C LEU A 106 -0.23 11.58 2.98
N LEU A 107 -0.24 12.91 3.03
CA LEU A 107 -0.99 13.67 4.03
C LEU A 107 -2.48 13.33 3.99
N THR A 108 -3.10 13.35 2.80
CA THR A 108 -4.51 12.90 2.65
C THR A 108 -4.71 11.47 3.13
N THR A 109 -3.79 10.56 2.79
CA THR A 109 -3.88 9.16 3.21
C THR A 109 -3.74 9.02 4.73
N ILE A 110 -2.86 9.79 5.36
CA ILE A 110 -2.68 9.81 6.82
C ILE A 110 -3.97 10.27 7.50
N ASP A 111 -4.52 11.40 7.07
CA ASP A 111 -5.77 11.95 7.62
C ASP A 111 -6.92 10.94 7.51
N GLU A 112 -7.11 10.34 6.33
CA GLU A 112 -8.13 9.31 6.14
C GLU A 112 -7.94 8.07 7.03
N GLN A 113 -6.68 7.68 7.30
CA GLN A 113 -6.41 6.56 8.19
C GLN A 113 -6.66 6.93 9.65
N ILE A 114 -6.31 8.15 10.08
CA ILE A 114 -6.64 8.65 11.42
C ILE A 114 -8.15 8.63 11.62
N ASP A 115 -8.94 9.16 10.69
CA ASP A 115 -10.41 9.16 10.78
C ASP A 115 -10.98 7.74 10.89
N LYS A 116 -10.44 6.79 10.11
CA LYS A 116 -10.83 5.38 10.19
C LYS A 116 -10.49 4.78 11.55
N LEU A 117 -9.31 5.07 12.10
CA LEU A 117 -8.86 4.57 13.40
C LEU A 117 -9.69 5.15 14.55
N VAL A 118 -9.99 6.45 14.51
CA VAL A 118 -10.88 7.11 15.48
C VAL A 118 -12.29 6.51 15.43
N SER A 119 -12.84 6.30 14.23
CA SER A 119 -14.14 5.63 14.09
C SER A 119 -14.15 4.21 14.66
N ILE A 120 -13.06 3.45 14.48
CA ILE A 120 -12.90 2.13 15.10
C ILE A 120 -12.86 2.27 16.63
N TYR A 121 -12.12 3.25 17.16
CA TYR A 121 -12.03 3.51 18.60
C TYR A 121 -13.41 3.80 19.21
N ASP A 122 -14.17 4.72 18.61
CA ASP A 122 -15.51 5.10 19.08
C ASP A 122 -16.47 3.91 19.02
N SER A 123 -16.40 3.09 17.97
CA SER A 123 -17.23 1.89 17.85
C SER A 123 -16.95 0.85 18.94
N LEU A 124 -15.69 0.75 19.40
CA LEU A 124 -15.27 -0.15 20.46
C LEU A 124 -15.78 0.29 21.83
N GLN A 125 -15.81 1.60 22.09
CA GLN A 125 -16.37 2.15 23.35
C GLN A 125 -17.85 1.81 23.50
N ILE A 126 -18.60 1.76 22.38
CA ILE A 126 -20.04 1.55 22.38
C ILE A 126 -20.40 0.05 22.38
N ASN A 127 -19.73 -0.78 21.57
CA ASN A 127 -20.16 -2.16 21.27
C ASN A 127 -19.04 -3.22 21.29
N GLY A 128 -17.91 -2.96 21.97
CA GLY A 128 -16.75 -3.85 21.94
C GLY A 128 -17.03 -5.27 22.46
N THR A 129 -17.06 -6.27 21.56
CA THR A 129 -17.13 -7.70 21.92
C THR A 129 -15.74 -8.35 21.89
N ARG A 130 -15.46 -9.23 22.86
CA ARG A 130 -14.17 -9.95 22.96
C ARG A 130 -13.77 -10.70 21.69
N GLU A 131 -14.74 -11.23 20.95
CA GLU A 131 -14.50 -12.06 19.75
C GLU A 131 -13.84 -11.28 18.60
N ASN A 132 -14.01 -9.95 18.56
CA ASN A 132 -13.41 -9.08 17.54
C ASN A 132 -12.06 -8.49 17.95
N VAL A 133 -11.67 -8.58 19.22
CA VAL A 133 -10.49 -7.90 19.79
C VAL A 133 -9.20 -8.44 19.18
N ASP A 134 -9.02 -9.76 19.10
CA ASP A 134 -7.78 -10.35 18.59
C ASP A 134 -7.55 -10.06 17.09
N LYS A 135 -8.64 -9.95 16.33
CA LYS A 135 -8.57 -9.58 14.91
C LYS A 135 -8.16 -8.11 14.75
N LEU A 136 -8.78 -7.22 15.53
CA LEU A 136 -8.46 -5.80 15.51
C LEU A 136 -7.04 -5.55 16.00
N LEU A 137 -6.60 -6.19 17.08
CA LEU A 137 -5.24 -6.07 17.61
C LEU A 137 -4.18 -6.45 16.56
N ARG A 138 -4.38 -7.58 15.86
CA ARG A 138 -3.49 -7.99 14.76
C ARG A 138 -3.48 -6.99 13.62
N ASN A 139 -4.64 -6.43 13.29
CA ASN A 139 -4.75 -5.41 12.25
C ASN A 139 -4.01 -4.13 12.63
N MET A 140 -4.21 -3.62 13.86
CA MET A 140 -3.56 -2.39 14.34
C MET A 140 -2.04 -2.56 14.40
N LYS A 141 -1.54 -3.69 14.93
CA LYS A 141 -0.10 -4.00 14.93
C LYS A 141 0.49 -4.10 13.53
N ARG A 142 -0.30 -4.51 12.53
CA ARG A 142 0.12 -4.50 11.14
C ARG A 142 0.20 -3.07 10.61
N ILE A 143 -0.88 -2.29 10.75
CA ILE A 143 -0.95 -0.89 10.30
C ILE A 143 0.20 -0.07 10.89
N ARG A 144 0.42 -0.17 12.20
CA ARG A 144 1.53 0.48 12.90
C ARG A 144 2.90 0.16 12.28
N ARG A 145 3.16 -1.12 11.99
CA ARG A 145 4.42 -1.56 11.36
C ARG A 145 4.55 -1.10 9.91
N GLU A 146 3.46 -1.07 9.17
CA GLU A 146 3.43 -0.56 7.80
C GLU A 146 3.78 0.94 7.78
N TRP A 147 3.16 1.74 8.65
CA TRP A 147 3.44 3.17 8.74
C TRP A 147 4.83 3.51 9.28
N ALA A 148 5.39 2.68 10.18
CA ALA A 148 6.80 2.82 10.57
C ALA A 148 7.75 2.68 9.36
N LYS A 149 7.50 1.72 8.47
CA LYS A 149 8.28 1.57 7.23
C LYS A 149 8.08 2.73 6.25
N VAL A 150 6.85 3.25 6.17
CA VAL A 150 6.55 4.45 5.37
C VAL A 150 7.36 5.63 5.91
N LYS A 151 7.43 5.82 7.23
CA LYS A 151 8.26 6.85 7.87
C LYS A 151 9.73 6.75 7.47
N GLU A 152 10.31 5.56 7.57
CA GLU A 152 11.69 5.30 7.15
C GLU A 152 11.91 5.67 5.68
N THR A 153 10.99 5.26 4.80
CA THR A 153 11.06 5.58 3.36
C THR A 153 10.92 7.08 3.10
N CYS A 154 10.04 7.78 3.82
CA CYS A 154 9.88 9.24 3.71
C CYS A 154 11.17 9.97 4.10
N LEU A 155 11.82 9.56 5.19
CA LEU A 155 13.10 10.11 5.63
C LEU A 155 14.18 9.95 4.57
N GLU A 156 14.28 8.76 3.96
CA GLU A 156 15.24 8.47 2.89
C GLU A 156 15.00 9.29 1.61
N LEU A 157 13.73 9.60 1.33
CA LEU A 157 13.32 10.41 0.17
C LEU A 157 13.30 11.92 0.46
N GLY A 158 13.54 12.35 1.71
CA GLY A 158 13.46 13.75 2.11
C GLY A 158 12.04 14.31 2.15
N ILE A 159 11.02 13.45 2.34
CA ILE A 159 9.62 13.86 2.44
C ILE A 159 9.30 14.19 3.91
N ASN A 160 9.23 15.49 4.22
CA ASN A 160 8.92 15.98 5.56
C ASN A 160 7.43 15.80 5.91
N VAL A 161 7.12 14.65 6.51
CA VAL A 161 5.79 14.26 7.05
C VAL A 161 5.91 13.42 8.33
N GLU A 162 7.08 13.42 8.99
CA GLU A 162 7.37 12.48 10.08
C GLU A 162 6.43 12.67 11.26
N SER A 163 6.10 13.93 11.60
CA SER A 163 5.23 14.24 12.74
C SER A 163 3.80 13.75 12.53
N GLN A 164 3.28 13.82 11.29
CA GLN A 164 1.95 13.32 10.95
C GLN A 164 1.92 11.78 11.01
N ILE A 165 2.97 11.12 10.54
CA ILE A 165 3.08 9.66 10.66
C ILE A 165 3.22 9.24 12.13
N ASP A 166 4.00 9.97 12.92
CA ASP A 166 4.15 9.70 14.36
C ASP A 166 2.84 9.84 15.11
N TYR A 167 2.04 10.86 14.79
CA TYR A 167 0.70 10.99 15.35
C TYR A 167 -0.19 9.79 15.01
N LEU A 168 -0.20 9.35 13.75
CA LEU A 168 -0.96 8.15 13.34
C LEU A 168 -0.47 6.88 14.06
N ILE A 169 0.84 6.72 14.25
CA ILE A 169 1.42 5.59 14.98
C ILE A 169 0.99 5.63 16.45
N ASN A 170 0.96 6.80 17.08
CA ASN A 170 0.50 6.97 18.45
C ASN A 170 -0.99 6.61 18.59
N VAL A 171 -1.84 7.05 17.65
CA VAL A 171 -3.26 6.63 17.61
C VAL A 171 -3.38 5.11 17.52
N CYS A 172 -2.53 4.45 16.71
CA CYS A 172 -2.50 2.99 16.66
C CYS A 172 -2.08 2.36 17.99
N ASP A 173 -1.08 2.94 18.67
CA ASP A 173 -0.56 2.44 19.94
C ASP A 173 -1.61 2.57 21.07
N ASP A 174 -2.33 3.69 21.13
CA ASP A 174 -3.45 3.90 22.05
C ASP A 174 -4.58 2.87 21.82
N LEU A 175 -4.95 2.64 20.56
CA LEU A 175 -5.92 1.61 20.17
C LEU A 175 -5.47 0.20 20.56
N ILE A 176 -4.19 -0.13 20.34
CA ILE A 176 -3.62 -1.42 20.72
C ILE A 176 -3.69 -1.61 22.23
N GLN A 177 -3.30 -0.59 23.01
CA GLN A 177 -3.35 -0.64 24.47
C GLN A 177 -4.78 -0.84 24.96
N HIS A 178 -5.74 -0.09 24.41
CA HIS A 178 -7.15 -0.23 24.76
C HIS A 178 -7.68 -1.65 24.47
N LEU A 179 -7.34 -2.21 23.31
CA LEU A 179 -7.71 -3.58 22.94
C LEU A 179 -7.07 -4.63 23.88
N GLN A 180 -5.84 -4.41 24.37
CA GLN A 180 -5.20 -5.29 25.36
C GLN A 180 -5.97 -5.29 26.68
N THR A 181 -6.41 -4.12 27.15
CA THR A 181 -7.25 -3.99 28.34
C THR A 181 -8.56 -4.77 28.21
N ILE A 182 -9.26 -4.67 27.06
CA ILE A 182 -10.50 -5.43 26.82
C ILE A 182 -10.24 -6.95 26.80
N ARG A 183 -9.09 -7.36 26.25
CA ARG A 183 -8.64 -8.76 26.24
C ARG A 183 -8.37 -9.30 27.64
N GLY A 184 -8.10 -8.42 28.61
CA GLY A 184 -7.72 -8.78 29.98
C GLY A 184 -6.22 -9.07 30.12
N VAL A 185 -5.39 -8.38 29.33
CA VAL A 185 -3.91 -8.40 29.39
C VAL A 185 -3.41 -7.03 29.81
#